data_AF-A0A7W0S0N2-F1
#
_entry.id   AF-A0A7W0S0N2-F1
#
_cell.length_a   1.000
_cell.length_b   1.000
_cell.length_c   1.000
_cell.angle_alpha   90.00
_cell.angle_beta   90.00
_cell.angle_gamma   90.00
#
_symmetry.space_group_name_H-M   'P 1'
#
loop_
_entity.id
_entity.type
_entity.pdbx_description
1 polymer ?
#
loop_
_entity_poly.entity_id
_entity_poly.type
_entity_poly.pdbx_seq_one_letter_code
_entity_poly.pdbx_strand_id
1 'polypeptide(L)' 'MTADCEKCEELLQPYLDRELQEFERLEAERHLSLCSYCSRRYRFESDLRRFVRQATTEPMTVELRQRLAALRIAL' A
#
# COMPACT_ATOMS: atom_id res chain seq x y z
N MET A 1 -12.40 -23.49 3.08
CA MET A 1 -11.09 -22.81 2.99
C MET A 1 -10.32 -23.52 1.89
N THR A 2 -10.12 -22.85 0.77
CA THR A 2 -9.40 -23.37 -0.40
C THR A 2 -7.93 -22.93 -0.29
N ALA A 3 -7.00 -23.81 -0.67
CA ALA A 3 -5.55 -23.56 -0.60
C ALA A 3 -5.09 -22.23 -1.23
N ASP A 4 -5.83 -21.74 -2.24
CA ASP A 4 -5.56 -20.46 -2.89
C ASP A 4 -5.71 -19.24 -1.96
N CYS A 5 -6.58 -19.32 -0.94
CA CYS A 5 -6.78 -18.23 0.02
C CYS A 5 -5.62 -18.14 1.02
N GLU A 6 -5.06 -19.26 1.47
CA GLU A 6 -3.90 -19.28 2.38
C GLU A 6 -2.67 -18.69 1.68
N LYS A 7 -2.41 -19.12 0.44
CA LYS A 7 -1.35 -18.54 -0.38
C LYS A 7 -1.54 -17.03 -0.60
N CYS A 8 -2.78 -16.57 -0.79
CA CYS A 8 -3.05 -15.14 -0.91
C CYS A 8 -2.83 -14.36 0.39
N GLU A 9 -3.00 -14.97 1.56
CA GLU A 9 -2.68 -14.32 2.84
C GLU A 9 -1.17 -14.12 3.01
N GLU A 10 -0.36 -15.09 2.59
CA GLU A 10 1.11 -14.97 2.60
C GLU A 10 1.60 -13.89 1.62
N LEU A 11 0.99 -13.80 0.44
CA LEU A 11 1.36 -12.84 -0.60
C LEU A 11 0.77 -11.43 -0.40
N LEU A 12 -0.11 -11.24 0.59
CA LEU A 12 -0.84 -9.98 0.78
C LEU A 12 0.08 -8.81 1.15
N GLN A 13 1.03 -9.02 2.08
CA GLN A 13 1.95 -7.97 2.50
C GLN A 13 2.90 -7.55 1.35
N PRO A 14 3.61 -8.49 0.68
CA PRO A 14 4.43 -8.15 -0.47
C PRO A 14 3.65 -7.47 -1.61
N TYR A 15 2.39 -7.86 -1.83
CA TYR A 15 1.52 -7.21 -2.82
C TYR A 15 1.25 -5.74 -2.45
N LEU A 16 0.94 -5.46 -1.18
CA LEU A 16 0.71 -4.10 -0.68
C LEU A 16 1.98 -3.24 -0.67
N ASP A 17 3.13 -3.86 -0.43
CA ASP A 17 4.45 -3.20 -0.45
C ASP A 17 5.01 -3.02 -1.86
N ARG A 18 4.35 -3.59 -2.88
CA ARG A 18 4.78 -3.59 -4.29
C ARG A 18 6.12 -4.31 -4.51
N GLU A 19 6.38 -5.33 -3.70
CA GLU A 19 7.60 -6.15 -3.73
C GLU A 19 7.44 -7.45 -4.52
N LEU A 20 6.22 -7.76 -4.96
CA LEU A 20 5.96 -8.94 -5.79
C LEU A 20 6.51 -8.80 -7.21
N GLN A 21 6.94 -9.93 -7.78
CA GLN A 21 7.19 -10.02 -9.20
C GLN A 21 5.89 -9.94 -10.00
N GLU A 22 6.00 -9.59 -11.29
CA GLU A 22 4.84 -9.37 -12.16
C GLU A 22 3.91 -10.59 -12.23
N PHE A 23 4.48 -11.81 -12.29
CA PHE A 23 3.68 -13.04 -12.34
C PHE A 23 2.89 -13.30 -11.06
N GLU A 24 3.49 -13.05 -9.89
CA GLU A 24 2.86 -13.22 -8.57
C GLU A 24 1.76 -12.19 -8.36
N ARG A 25 2.02 -10.96 -8.81
CA ARG A 25 1.04 -9.88 -8.80
C ARG A 25 -0.20 -10.25 -9.62
N LEU A 26 -0.03 -10.78 -10.83
CA LEU A 26 -1.14 -11.21 -11.68
C LEU A 26 -1.92 -12.38 -11.06
N GLU A 27 -1.22 -13.33 -10.41
CA GLU A 27 -1.86 -14.43 -9.70
C GLU A 27 -2.74 -13.93 -8.53
N ALA A 28 -2.21 -12.99 -7.74
CA ALA A 28 -2.93 -12.35 -6.64
C ALA A 28 -4.14 -11.53 -7.15
N GLU A 29 -3.97 -10.73 -8.20
CA GLU A 29 -5.06 -9.95 -8.80
C GLU A 29 -6.19 -10.85 -9.32
N ARG A 30 -5.85 -11.95 -9.99
CA ARG A 30 -6.82 -12.95 -10.43
C ARG A 30 -7.60 -13.51 -9.24
N HIS A 31 -6.93 -13.90 -8.15
CA HIS A 31 -7.62 -14.40 -6.97
C HIS A 31 -8.50 -13.34 -6.30
N LEU A 32 -8.00 -12.10 -6.14
CA LEU A 32 -8.75 -11.00 -5.55
C LEU A 32 -10.01 -10.63 -6.35
N SER A 33 -10.01 -10.89 -7.66
CA SER A 33 -11.19 -10.71 -8.53
C SER A 33 -12.28 -11.78 -8.31
N LEU A 34 -11.88 -12.98 -7.90
CA LEU A 34 -12.79 -14.14 -7.74
C LEU A 34 -13.23 -14.35 -6.28
N CYS A 35 -12.41 -13.93 -5.31
CA CYS A 35 -12.63 -14.17 -3.90
C CYS A 35 -13.02 -12.90 -3.14
N SER A 36 -14.31 -12.77 -2.82
CA SER A 36 -14.85 -11.63 -2.05
C SER A 36 -14.29 -11.53 -0.63
N TYR A 37 -13.90 -12.66 -0.02
CA TYR A 37 -13.28 -12.69 1.30
C TYR A 37 -11.90 -12.03 1.29
N CYS A 38 -11.00 -12.48 0.42
CA CYS A 38 -9.66 -11.92 0.29
C CYS A 38 -9.70 -10.46 -0.21
N SER A 39 -10.62 -10.13 -1.11
CA SER A 39 -10.85 -8.75 -1.57
C SER A 39 -11.19 -7.78 -0.42
N ARG A 40 -12.05 -8.19 0.52
CA ARG A 40 -12.39 -7.37 1.69
C ARG A 40 -11.21 -7.19 2.63
N ARG A 41 -10.44 -8.25 2.90
CA ARG A 41 -9.22 -8.18 3.72
C ARG A 41 -8.18 -7.24 3.13
N TYR A 42 -7.97 -7.32 1.81
CA TYR A 42 -7.08 -6.41 1.09
C TYR A 42 -7.48 -4.95 1.25
N ARG A 43 -8.77 -4.62 1.05
CA ARG A 43 -9.27 -3.25 1.22
C ARG A 43 -9.05 -2.74 2.63
N PHE A 44 -9.36 -3.57 3.63
CA PHE A 44 -9.14 -3.24 5.04
C PHE A 44 -7.67 -2.91 5.33
N GLU A 45 -6.73 -3.74 4.88
CA GLU A 45 -5.31 -3.46 5.10
C GLU A 45 -4.80 -2.23 4.34
N SER A 46 -5.29 -2.02 3.13
CA SER A 46 -4.97 -0.82 2.34
C SER A 46 -5.43 0.46 3.06
N ASP A 47 -6.65 0.46 3.58
CA ASP A 47 -7.21 1.56 4.36
C ASP A 47 -6.44 1.75 5.66
N LEU A 48 -6.11 0.67 6.38
CA LEU A 48 -5.31 0.72 7.60
C LEU A 48 -3.94 1.36 7.36
N ARG A 49 -3.23 0.97 6.29
CA ARG A 49 -1.94 1.58 5.90
C ARG A 49 -2.08 3.07 5.61
N ARG A 50 -3.17 3.49 4.97
CA ARG A 50 -3.48 4.91 4.76
C ARG A 50 -3.66 5.64 6.09
N PHE A 51 -4.41 5.07 7.03
CA PHE A 51 -4.61 5.67 8.35
C PHE A 51 -3.32 5.76 9.15
N VAL A 52 -2.50 4.69 9.18
CA VAL A 52 -1.20 4.70 9.85
C VAL A 52 -0.31 5.79 9.26
N ARG A 53 -0.23 5.90 7.92
CA ARG A 53 0.56 6.94 7.26
C ARG A 53 0.09 8.34 7.66
N GLN A 54 -1.21 8.58 7.74
CA GLN A 54 -1.75 9.86 8.19
C GLN A 54 -1.41 10.16 9.65
N ALA A 55 -1.54 9.17 10.53
CA ALA A 55 -1.26 9.30 11.96
C ALA A 55 0.23 9.54 12.25
N THR A 56 1.13 8.99 11.44
CA THR A 56 2.58 9.14 11.59
C THR A 56 3.17 10.27 10.76
N THR A 57 2.35 11.02 10.01
CA THR A 57 2.83 12.17 9.24
C THR A 57 3.14 13.32 10.20
N GLU A 58 4.41 13.60 10.40
CA GLU A 58 4.85 14.81 11.10
C GLU A 58 4.68 16.03 10.17
N PRO A 59 3.96 17.09 10.62
CA PRO A 59 3.79 18.28 9.81
C PRO A 59 5.12 19.01 9.64
N MET A 60 5.45 19.34 8.39
CA MET A 60 6.61 20.17 8.09
C MET A 60 6.47 21.54 8.75
N THR A 61 7.48 21.95 9.53
CA THR A 61 7.50 23.25 10.19
C THR A 61 7.48 24.40 9.17
N VAL A 62 6.92 25.53 9.57
CA VAL A 62 6.79 26.71 8.69
C VAL A 62 8.16 27.19 8.22
N GLU A 63 9.16 27.18 9.09
CA GLU A 63 10.54 27.56 8.74
C GLU A 63 11.15 26.64 7.68
N LEU A 64 10.99 25.32 7.81
CA LEU A 64 11.52 24.37 6.83
C LEU A 64 10.83 24.54 5.46
N ARG A 65 9.51 24.77 5.48
CA ARG A 65 8.73 25.04 4.26
C ARG A 65 9.18 26.34 3.58
N GLN A 66 9.44 27.39 4.35
CA GLN A 66 9.97 28.67 3.84
C GLN A 66 11.37 28.51 3.24
N ARG A 67 12.27 27.76 3.91
CA ARG A 67 13.62 27.46 3.38
C ARG A 67 13.56 26.66 2.09
N LEU A 68 12.70 25.63 2.01
CA LEU A 68 12.49 24.84 0.78
C LEU A 68 11.90 25.69 -0.36
N ALA A 69 10.98 26.61 -0.04
CA ALA A 69 10.42 27.53 -1.03
C ALA A 69 11.47 28.53 -1.55
N ALA A 70 12.34 29.03 -0.67
CA ALA A 70 13.44 29.91 -1.04
C ALA A 70 14.52 29.22 -1.89
N LEU A 71 14.72 27.91 -1.72
CA LEU A 71 15.60 27.07 -2.55
C LEU A 71 15.00 26.76 -3.94
N ARG A 72 13.70 27.04 -4.16
CA ARG A 72 13.02 26.81 -5.44
C ARG A 72 13.31 27.95 -6.45
N ILE A 73 14.59 28.24 -6.68
CA ILE A 73 15.15 29.07 -7.75
C ILE A 73 16.29 28.25 -8.37
N ALA A 74 16.38 27.89 -9.66
CA ALA A 74 15.50 27.99 -10.81
C ALA A 74 15.76 26.74 -11.68
N LEU A 75 14.70 26.11 -12.20
CA LEU A 75 14.74 25.23 -13.38
C LEU A 75 13.78 25.80 -14.41
#